data_AF-A0A5N7ZMR0-F1
#
_entry.id   AF-A0A5N7ZMR0-F1
#
_cell.length_a   1.000
_cell.length_b   1.000
_cell.length_c   1.000
_cell.angle_alpha   90.00
_cell.angle_beta   90.00
_cell.angle_gamma   90.00
#
_symmetry.space_group_name_H-M   'P 1'
#
loop_
_entity.id
_entity.type
_entity.pdbx_description
1 polymer ?
#
loop_
_entity_poly.entity_id
_entity_poly.type
_entity_poly.pdbx_seq_one_letter_code
_entity_poly.pdbx_strand_id
1 'polypeptide(L)'
;MSRTERLLELLQTLRRHRLPVSGHRLAAEMGVSLRTLYRDIATLQCQGAEIEGEPGVGYVLRPGFMLPPLMFSTEEIEALVLGTRWVAGRSDARLGLAARNALAKIGAVLPQELRDDLDAIPLLVAPSASVVVDRVDVALIRQAIRSERKLEIHYRDDKGSDSERVIWPFALGFFDSVR
;
A
#
# COMPACT_ATOMS: atom_id res chain seq x y z
N MET A 1 22.11 -0.31 24.23
CA MET A 1 20.88 -0.49 23.44
C MET A 1 19.99 -1.53 24.08
N SER A 2 18.70 -1.21 24.24
CA SER A 2 17.71 -2.18 24.68
C SER A 2 17.47 -3.23 23.60
N ARG A 3 16.91 -4.40 23.98
CA ARG A 3 16.58 -5.45 23.00
C ARG A 3 15.53 -4.97 21.99
N THR A 4 14.57 -4.16 22.42
CA THR A 4 13.52 -3.61 21.55
C THR A 4 14.08 -2.64 20.53
N GLU A 5 14.96 -1.72 20.94
CA GLU A 5 15.69 -0.83 20.03
C GLU A 5 16.47 -1.64 18.98
N ARG A 6 17.11 -2.74 19.41
CA ARG A 6 17.89 -3.61 18.51
C ARG A 6 17.06 -4.35 17.49
N LEU A 7 15.89 -4.85 17.88
CA LEU A 7 14.97 -5.50 16.94
C LEU A 7 14.44 -4.50 15.92
N LEU A 8 14.13 -3.27 16.35
CA LEU A 8 13.70 -2.20 15.46
C LEU A 8 14.82 -1.82 14.48
N GLU A 9 16.05 -1.63 14.98
CA GLU A 9 17.21 -1.31 14.15
C GLU A 9 17.48 -2.41 13.12
N LEU A 10 17.46 -3.69 13.51
CA LEU A 10 17.62 -4.83 12.59
C LEU A 10 16.59 -4.78 11.46
N LEU A 11 15.34 -4.49 11.79
CA LEU A 11 14.25 -4.41 10.82
C LEU A 11 14.42 -3.23 9.86
N GLN A 12 14.92 -2.07 10.34
CA GLN A 12 15.26 -0.94 9.47
C GLN A 12 16.47 -1.23 8.58
N THR A 13 17.50 -1.90 9.10
CA THR A 13 18.66 -2.32 8.31
C THR A 13 18.23 -3.25 7.18
N LEU A 14 17.42 -4.28 7.46
CA LEU A 14 16.89 -5.19 6.44
C LEU A 14 16.05 -4.46 5.38
N ARG A 15 15.27 -3.44 5.74
CA ARG A 15 14.46 -2.64 4.80
C ARG A 15 15.27 -1.84 3.79
N ARG A 16 16.45 -1.37 4.19
CA ARG A 16 17.35 -0.61 3.30
C ARG A 16 17.91 -1.48 2.19
N HIS A 17 17.86 -2.80 2.35
CA HIS A 17 18.39 -3.75 1.39
C HIS A 17 17.29 -4.39 0.55
N ARG A 18 17.29 -4.09 -0.75
CA ARG A 18 16.42 -4.74 -1.74
C ARG A 18 16.85 -6.16 -2.11
N LEU A 19 18.10 -6.53 -1.81
CA LEU A 19 18.70 -7.83 -2.11
C LEU A 19 19.14 -8.49 -0.80
N PRO A 20 19.30 -9.84 -0.78
CA PRO A 20 19.79 -10.54 0.39
C PRO A 20 21.13 -10.03 0.91
N VAL A 21 21.26 -9.94 2.24
CA VAL A 21 22.46 -9.47 2.93
C VAL A 21 23.00 -10.55 3.84
N SER A 22 24.30 -10.80 3.79
CA SER A 22 24.91 -11.80 4.64
C SER A 22 24.75 -11.47 6.13
N GLY A 23 24.53 -12.51 6.95
CA GLY A 23 24.42 -12.35 8.40
C GLY A 23 25.66 -11.70 9.02
N HIS A 24 26.85 -11.96 8.48
CA HIS A 24 28.09 -11.33 8.96
C HIS A 24 28.08 -9.81 8.76
N ARG A 25 27.57 -9.32 7.63
CA ARG A 25 27.47 -7.89 7.35
C ARG A 25 26.43 -7.23 8.24
N LEU A 26 25.26 -7.85 8.40
CA LEU A 26 24.22 -7.37 9.31
C LEU A 26 24.72 -7.30 10.76
N ALA A 27 25.43 -8.34 11.22
CA ALA A 27 25.99 -8.38 12.57
C ALA A 27 27.04 -7.28 12.79
N ALA A 28 27.91 -7.05 11.81
CA ALA A 28 28.92 -6.00 11.86
C ALA A 28 28.29 -4.60 11.87
N GLU A 29 27.31 -4.34 11.01
CA GLU A 29 26.60 -3.04 10.95
C GLU A 29 25.86 -2.75 12.25
N MET A 30 25.27 -3.77 12.86
CA MET A 30 24.57 -3.66 14.14
C MET A 30 25.48 -3.70 15.38
N GLY A 31 26.79 -3.91 15.21
CA GLY A 31 27.73 -4.05 16.33
C GLY A 31 27.42 -5.21 17.28
N VAL A 32 26.84 -6.31 16.78
CA VAL A 32 26.47 -7.49 17.60
C VAL A 32 27.12 -8.78 17.10
N SER A 33 27.13 -9.80 17.95
CA SER A 33 27.59 -11.14 17.53
C SER A 33 26.62 -11.77 16.53
N LEU A 34 27.14 -12.65 15.67
CA LEU A 34 26.32 -13.40 14.71
C LEU A 34 25.24 -14.26 15.40
N ARG A 35 25.56 -14.83 16.58
CA ARG A 35 24.59 -15.58 17.40
C ARG A 35 23.46 -14.69 17.91
N THR A 36 23.77 -13.46 18.30
CA THR A 36 22.76 -12.46 18.72
C THR A 36 21.85 -12.11 17.55
N LEU A 37 22.44 -11.82 16.39
CA LEU A 37 21.69 -11.53 15.17
C LEU A 37 20.71 -12.65 14.83
N TYR A 38 21.13 -13.91 14.85
CA TYR A 38 20.25 -15.04 14.54
C TYR A 38 19.08 -15.17 15.52
N ARG A 39 19.29 -14.93 16.81
CA ARG A 39 18.17 -14.90 17.78
C ARG A 39 17.21 -13.76 17.53
N ASP A 40 17.73 -12.60 17.13
CA ASP A 40 16.89 -11.42 16.87
C ASP A 40 16.08 -11.61 15.57
N ILE A 41 16.67 -12.18 14.52
CA ILE A 41 15.96 -12.59 13.29
C ILE A 41 14.82 -13.56 13.63
N ALA A 42 15.10 -14.62 14.40
CA ALA A 42 14.08 -15.57 14.82
C ALA A 42 12.99 -14.90 15.68
N THR A 43 13.34 -13.92 16.51
CA THR A 43 12.37 -13.16 17.30
C THR A 43 11.45 -12.35 16.39
N LEU A 44 12.00 -11.64 15.38
CA LEU A 44 11.22 -10.88 14.41
C LEU A 44 10.31 -11.77 13.56
N GLN A 45 10.78 -12.94 13.14
CA GLN A 45 9.97 -13.93 12.42
C GLN A 45 8.78 -14.41 13.26
N CYS A 46 9.01 -14.75 14.54
CA CYS A 46 7.92 -15.08 15.46
C CYS A 46 6.92 -13.93 15.69
N GLN A 47 7.34 -12.68 15.49
CA GLN A 47 6.50 -11.48 15.56
C GLN A 47 5.80 -11.14 14.23
N GLY A 48 5.98 -11.95 13.19
CA GLY A 48 5.30 -11.80 11.89
C GLY A 48 6.09 -11.04 10.82
N ALA A 49 7.37 -10.77 11.03
CA ALA A 49 8.22 -10.23 9.96
C ALA A 49 8.56 -11.35 8.96
N GLU A 50 8.23 -11.16 7.68
CA GLU A 50 8.59 -12.08 6.59
C GLU A 50 10.08 -11.94 6.21
N ILE A 51 10.97 -12.40 7.08
CA ILE A 51 12.40 -12.45 6.82
C ILE A 51 12.74 -13.82 6.26
N GLU A 52 13.19 -13.88 5.02
CA GLU A 52 13.74 -15.09 4.42
C GLU A 52 15.26 -15.14 4.63
N GLY A 53 15.80 -16.33 4.88
CA GLY A 53 17.22 -16.54 5.05
C GLY A 53 17.67 -17.85 4.42
N GLU A 54 18.67 -17.78 3.55
CA GLU A 54 19.25 -18.97 2.91
C GLU A 54 20.77 -19.02 3.11
N PRO A 55 21.34 -20.19 3.51
CA PRO A 55 22.78 -20.36 3.67
C PRO A 55 23.55 -19.95 2.41
N GLY A 56 24.58 -19.13 2.57
CA GLY A 56 25.38 -18.62 1.44
C GLY A 56 24.75 -17.45 0.67
N VAL A 57 23.46 -17.18 0.85
CA VAL A 57 22.75 -16.06 0.20
C VAL A 57 22.58 -14.88 1.17
N GLY A 58 22.17 -15.15 2.40
CA GLY A 58 21.91 -14.14 3.42
C GLY A 58 20.42 -13.97 3.72
N TYR A 59 20.05 -12.81 4.26
CA TYR A 59 18.70 -12.49 4.70
C TYR A 59 18.10 -11.35 3.91
N VAL A 60 16.80 -11.45 3.60
CA VAL A 60 16.02 -10.39 2.97
C VAL A 60 14.67 -10.28 3.67
N LEU A 61 14.22 -9.04 3.90
CA LEU A 61 12.86 -8.79 4.33
C LEU A 61 11.97 -8.80 3.08
N ARG A 62 11.07 -9.78 2.97
CA ARG A 62 10.05 -9.78 1.92
C ARG A 62 9.07 -8.63 2.15
N PRO A 63 8.50 -8.04 1.09
CA PRO A 63 7.40 -7.11 1.23
C PRO A 63 6.20 -7.86 1.80
N GLY A 64 6.00 -7.80 3.12
CA GLY A 64 4.80 -8.32 3.76
C GLY A 64 3.58 -7.42 3.53
N PHE A 65 2.38 -7.99 3.66
CA PHE A 65 1.11 -7.25 3.58
C PHE A 65 0.80 -6.38 4.81
N MET A 66 1.67 -6.43 5.83
CA MET A 66 1.56 -5.69 7.08
C MET A 66 2.33 -4.37 6.96
N LEU A 67 1.64 -3.26 7.22
CA LEU A 67 2.33 -1.98 7.44
C LEU A 67 3.02 -2.04 8.82
N PRO A 68 4.30 -1.67 8.91
CA PRO A 68 4.99 -1.51 10.20
C PRO A 68 4.31 -0.42 11.05
N PRO A 69 4.69 -0.27 12.32
CA PRO A 69 4.44 0.97 13.04
C PRO A 69 4.98 2.16 12.23
N LEU A 70 4.10 3.11 11.92
CA LEU A 70 4.38 4.37 11.23
C LEU A 70 4.01 5.52 12.16
N MET A 71 4.86 6.55 12.18
CA MET A 71 4.55 7.82 12.83
C MET A 71 4.10 8.76 11.73
N PHE A 72 2.92 9.35 11.87
CA PHE A 72 2.41 10.36 10.96
C PHE A 72 2.31 11.69 11.68
N SER A 73 2.59 12.79 10.98
CA SER A 73 2.20 14.13 11.43
C SER A 73 0.68 14.32 11.30
N THR A 74 0.15 15.37 11.92
CA THR A 74 -1.27 15.73 11.78
C THR A 74 -1.64 15.97 10.32
N GLU A 75 -0.81 16.72 9.58
CA GLU A 75 -1.02 17.04 8.16
C GLU A 75 -0.96 15.79 7.28
N GLU A 76 -0.09 14.82 7.59
CA GLU A 76 -0.03 13.55 6.88
C GLU A 76 -1.31 12.73 7.08
N ILE A 77 -1.88 12.73 8.28
CA ILE A 77 -3.17 12.08 8.57
C ILE A 77 -4.30 12.78 7.81
N GLU A 78 -4.37 14.11 7.84
CA GLU A 78 -5.38 14.88 7.09
C GLU A 78 -5.32 14.58 5.59
N ALA A 79 -4.11 14.54 5.00
CA ALA A 79 -3.91 14.23 3.59
C ALA A 79 -4.37 12.80 3.25
N LEU A 80 -4.04 11.82 4.09
CA LEU A 80 -4.48 10.43 3.92
C LEU A 80 -6.00 10.32 3.99
N VAL A 81 -6.63 11.01 4.94
CA VAL A 81 -8.09 10.98 5.13
C VAL A 81 -8.79 11.61 3.92
N LEU A 82 -8.32 12.77 3.45
CA LEU A 82 -8.88 13.44 2.28
C LEU A 82 -8.77 12.56 1.03
N GLY A 83 -7.58 12.01 0.75
CA GLY A 83 -7.36 11.13 -0.39
C GLY A 83 -8.21 9.85 -0.32
N THR A 84 -8.34 9.27 0.87
CA THR A 84 -9.13 8.06 1.09
C THR A 84 -10.63 8.32 0.89
N ARG A 85 -11.15 9.46 1.36
CA ARG A 85 -12.53 9.90 1.10
C ARG A 85 -12.77 10.12 -0.40
N TRP A 86 -11.80 10.70 -1.11
CA TRP A 86 -11.88 10.90 -2.55
C TRP A 86 -12.00 9.58 -3.29
N VAL A 87 -11.14 8.61 -2.97
CA VAL A 87 -11.18 7.26 -3.55
C VAL A 87 -12.51 6.56 -3.20
N ALA A 88 -12.98 6.68 -1.95
CA ALA A 88 -14.22 6.05 -1.50
C ALA A 88 -15.46 6.50 -2.29
N GLY A 89 -15.47 7.76 -2.77
CA GLY A 89 -16.58 8.33 -3.53
C GLY A 89 -16.47 8.29 -5.06
N ARG A 90 -15.27 8.03 -5.62
CA ARG A 90 -15.01 8.16 -7.08
C ARG A 90 -14.42 6.93 -7.75
N SER A 91 -14.04 5.91 -7.00
CA SER A 91 -13.46 4.68 -7.57
C SER A 91 -14.51 3.57 -7.74
N ASP A 92 -14.09 2.44 -8.31
CA ASP A 92 -14.92 1.25 -8.38
C ASP A 92 -15.33 0.75 -6.98
N ALA A 93 -16.47 0.05 -6.89
CA ALA A 93 -17.04 -0.40 -5.63
C ALA A 93 -16.03 -1.16 -4.72
N ARG A 94 -15.14 -1.96 -5.31
CA ARG A 94 -14.13 -2.73 -4.57
C ARG A 94 -13.03 -1.82 -4.00
N LEU A 95 -12.56 -0.86 -4.78
CA LEU A 95 -11.57 0.12 -4.32
C LEU A 95 -12.17 1.08 -3.30
N GLY A 96 -13.40 1.53 -3.51
CA GLY A 96 -14.10 2.39 -2.57
C GLY A 96 -14.32 1.72 -1.21
N LEU A 97 -14.64 0.41 -1.21
CA LEU A 97 -14.71 -0.38 0.02
C LEU A 97 -13.34 -0.52 0.70
N ALA A 98 -12.29 -0.79 -0.07
CA ALA A 98 -10.92 -0.86 0.46
C ALA A 98 -10.49 0.46 1.11
N ALA A 99 -10.84 1.60 0.51
CA ALA A 99 -10.60 2.93 1.05
C ALA A 99 -11.32 3.14 2.39
N ARG A 100 -12.62 2.82 2.48
CA ARG A 100 -13.37 2.90 3.76
C ARG A 100 -12.73 2.03 4.86
N ASN A 101 -12.31 0.82 4.52
CA ASN A 101 -11.63 -0.07 5.46
C ASN A 101 -10.27 0.48 5.90
N ALA A 102 -9.52 1.13 5.01
CA ALA A 102 -8.25 1.78 5.36
C ALA A 102 -8.48 2.95 6.33
N LEU A 103 -9.50 3.79 6.07
CA LEU A 103 -9.87 4.88 6.96
C LEU A 103 -10.25 4.38 8.36
N ALA A 104 -11.04 3.31 8.45
CA ALA A 104 -11.39 2.69 9.73
C ALA A 104 -10.16 2.19 10.51
N LYS A 105 -9.16 1.62 9.81
CA LYS A 105 -7.90 1.19 10.44
C LYS A 105 -7.05 2.36 10.93
N ILE A 106 -7.03 3.48 10.20
CA ILE A 106 -6.34 4.71 10.62
C ILE A 106 -7.03 5.29 11.86
N GLY A 107 -8.35 5.43 11.82
CA GLY A 107 -9.13 5.93 12.96
C GLY A 107 -8.92 5.10 14.24
N ALA A 108 -8.84 3.76 14.12
CA ALA A 108 -8.66 2.87 15.27
C ALA A 108 -7.36 3.08 16.07
N VAL A 109 -6.33 3.71 15.48
CA VAL A 109 -5.02 3.92 16.13
C VAL A 109 -4.76 5.37 16.54
N LEU A 110 -5.67 6.30 16.22
CA LEU A 110 -5.51 7.70 16.56
C LEU A 110 -6.00 8.02 17.99
N PRO A 111 -5.39 9.03 18.66
CA PRO A 111 -5.95 9.65 19.86
C PRO A 111 -7.40 10.08 19.65
N GLN A 112 -8.18 10.16 20.74
CA GLN A 112 -9.60 10.47 20.64
C GLN A 112 -9.83 11.88 20.09
N GLU A 113 -8.99 12.85 20.46
CA GLU A 113 -9.10 14.22 19.97
C GLU A 113 -8.94 14.29 18.44
N LEU A 114 -7.93 13.59 17.91
CA LEU A 114 -7.69 13.53 16.46
C LEU A 114 -8.76 12.72 15.71
N ARG A 115 -9.40 11.74 16.36
CA ARG A 115 -10.55 11.01 15.77
C ARG A 115 -11.79 11.91 15.66
N ASP A 116 -12.08 12.67 16.69
CA ASP A 116 -13.20 13.63 16.68
C ASP A 116 -12.94 14.71 15.61
N ASP A 117 -11.67 15.14 15.48
CA ASP A 117 -11.24 16.00 14.39
C ASP A 117 -11.43 15.32 13.02
N LEU A 118 -11.12 14.02 12.85
CA LEU A 118 -11.34 13.33 11.57
C LEU A 118 -12.78 13.42 11.08
N ASP A 119 -13.75 13.22 11.97
CA ASP A 119 -15.17 13.32 11.65
C ASP A 119 -15.61 14.78 11.45
N ALA A 120 -14.93 15.73 12.10
CA ALA A 120 -15.14 17.17 11.97
C ALA A 120 -14.31 17.86 10.87
N ILE A 121 -13.37 17.15 10.20
CA ILE A 121 -12.48 17.72 9.19
C ILE A 121 -13.36 18.37 8.10
N PRO A 122 -13.26 19.70 7.89
CA PRO A 122 -14.06 20.43 6.91
C PRO A 122 -13.59 20.20 5.47
N LEU A 123 -12.60 19.32 5.26
CA LEU A 123 -12.14 18.89 3.96
C LEU A 123 -13.17 17.92 3.37
N LEU A 124 -14.15 18.53 2.71
CA LEU A 124 -15.21 17.84 2.00
C LEU A 124 -14.75 17.52 0.58
N VAL A 125 -14.98 16.28 0.20
CA VAL A 125 -14.88 15.87 -1.19
C VAL A 125 -16.24 16.14 -1.83
N ALA A 126 -16.30 17.09 -2.77
CA ALA A 126 -17.53 17.41 -3.48
C ALA A 126 -18.13 16.15 -4.15
N PRO A 127 -19.46 15.96 -4.14
CA PRO A 127 -20.11 14.89 -4.89
C PRO A 127 -19.72 14.97 -6.37
N SER A 128 -19.34 13.85 -6.98
CA SER A 128 -19.17 13.82 -8.43
C SER A 128 -20.55 13.95 -9.08
N ALA A 129 -20.68 14.88 -10.03
CA ALA A 129 -21.94 15.15 -10.74
C ALA A 129 -22.37 13.98 -11.64
N SER A 130 -21.54 12.96 -11.83
CA SER A 130 -21.83 11.86 -12.72
C SER A 130 -21.55 10.52 -12.05
N VAL A 131 -22.56 9.97 -11.39
CA VAL A 131 -22.67 8.51 -11.28
C VAL A 131 -23.14 8.01 -12.65
N VAL A 132 -22.31 8.15 -13.68
CA VAL A 132 -22.48 7.30 -14.85
C VAL A 132 -22.19 5.92 -14.30
N VAL A 133 -23.21 5.05 -14.28
CA VAL A 133 -23.00 3.63 -14.03
C VAL A 133 -22.02 3.18 -15.09
N ASP A 134 -20.75 3.01 -14.71
CA ASP A 134 -19.70 2.62 -15.63
C ASP A 134 -20.17 1.36 -16.36
N ARG A 135 -20.29 1.45 -17.68
CA ARG A 135 -20.58 0.28 -18.52
C ARG A 135 -19.41 -0.72 -18.54
N VAL A 136 -18.30 -0.36 -17.91
CA VAL A 136 -17.02 -1.05 -17.96
C VAL A 136 -16.62 -1.45 -16.53
N ASP A 137 -16.23 -2.70 -16.35
CA ASP A 137 -15.70 -3.17 -15.07
C ASP A 137 -14.27 -2.63 -14.87
N VAL A 138 -14.17 -1.52 -14.14
CA VAL A 138 -12.90 -0.89 -13.80
C VAL A 138 -12.02 -1.82 -12.93
N ALA A 139 -12.61 -2.71 -12.13
CA ALA A 139 -11.85 -3.66 -11.33
C ALA A 139 -11.15 -4.71 -12.23
N LEU A 140 -11.83 -5.16 -13.30
CA LEU A 140 -11.23 -6.02 -14.33
C LEU A 140 -10.01 -5.36 -14.98
N ILE A 141 -10.12 -4.08 -15.37
CA ILE A 141 -9.00 -3.35 -16.00
C ILE A 141 -7.80 -3.28 -15.06
N ARG A 142 -8.02 -2.91 -13.79
CA ARG A 142 -6.92 -2.87 -12.80
C ARG A 142 -6.29 -4.24 -12.56
N GLN A 143 -7.09 -5.30 -12.56
CA GLN A 143 -6.58 -6.66 -12.47
C GLN A 143 -5.72 -7.02 -13.68
N ALA A 144 -6.17 -6.67 -14.90
CA ALA A 144 -5.40 -6.90 -16.12
C ALA A 144 -4.06 -6.16 -16.09
N ILE A 145 -4.03 -4.90 -15.64
CA ILE A 145 -2.79 -4.13 -15.45
C ILE A 145 -1.85 -4.85 -14.47
N ARG A 146 -2.34 -5.24 -13.29
CA ARG A 146 -1.53 -5.92 -12.25
C ARG A 146 -1.02 -7.29 -12.67
N SER A 147 -1.75 -7.97 -13.56
CA SER A 147 -1.40 -9.30 -14.06
C SER A 147 -0.73 -9.27 -15.44
N GLU A 148 -0.42 -8.08 -15.95
CA GLU A 148 0.21 -7.86 -17.25
C GLU A 148 -0.54 -8.55 -18.41
N ARG A 149 -1.88 -8.53 -18.35
CA ARG A 149 -2.75 -9.17 -19.35
C ARG A 149 -3.30 -8.16 -20.35
N LYS A 150 -3.35 -8.58 -21.61
CA LYS A 150 -4.05 -7.85 -22.69
C LYS A 150 -5.56 -7.93 -22.47
N LEU A 151 -6.27 -6.91 -22.95
CA LEU A 151 -7.73 -6.86 -22.93
C LEU A 151 -8.26 -6.72 -24.34
N GLU A 152 -9.32 -7.45 -24.64
CA GLU A 152 -10.17 -7.21 -25.80
C GLU A 152 -11.31 -6.27 -25.37
N ILE A 153 -11.52 -5.20 -26.14
CA ILE A 153 -12.53 -4.18 -25.86
C ILE A 153 -13.40 -3.93 -27.09
N HIS A 154 -14.68 -3.66 -26.84
CA HIS A 154 -15.53 -2.97 -27.79
C HIS A 154 -15.37 -1.46 -27.56
N TYR A 155 -14.93 -0.75 -28.57
CA TYR A 155 -14.63 0.67 -28.51
C TYR A 155 -15.45 1.42 -29.54
N ARG A 156 -16.20 2.42 -29.06
CA ARG A 156 -16.88 3.42 -29.89
C ARG A 156 -16.03 4.68 -29.95
N ASP A 157 -15.66 5.10 -31.15
CA ASP A 157 -14.96 6.37 -31.33
C ASP A 157 -15.89 7.58 -31.22
N ASP A 158 -15.31 8.78 -31.24
CA ASP A 158 -16.04 10.07 -31.15
C ASP A 158 -17.02 10.29 -32.31
N LYS A 159 -16.84 9.59 -33.43
CA LYS A 159 -17.73 9.63 -34.59
C LYS A 159 -18.87 8.61 -34.50
N GLY A 160 -18.93 7.82 -33.41
CA GLY A 160 -19.92 6.79 -33.18
C GLY A 160 -19.63 5.45 -33.87
N SER A 161 -18.43 5.26 -34.42
CA SER A 161 -18.05 4.01 -35.08
C SER A 161 -17.58 2.97 -34.06
N ASP A 162 -18.22 1.80 -34.07
CA ASP A 162 -17.87 0.68 -33.20
C ASP A 162 -16.71 -0.14 -33.80
N SER A 163 -15.80 -0.58 -32.94
CA SER A 163 -14.65 -1.41 -33.30
C SER A 163 -14.27 -2.37 -32.18
N GLU A 164 -13.68 -3.51 -32.52
CA GLU A 164 -13.06 -4.43 -31.57
C GLU A 164 -11.55 -4.23 -31.56
N ARG A 165 -10.95 -4.14 -30.36
CA ARG A 165 -9.52 -3.84 -30.21
C ARG A 165 -8.89 -4.66 -29.11
N VAL A 166 -7.68 -5.14 -29.36
CA VAL A 166 -6.81 -5.70 -28.32
C VAL A 166 -5.87 -4.62 -27.83
N ILE A 167 -5.94 -4.28 -26.55
CA ILE A 167 -5.12 -3.25 -25.90
C ILE A 167 -4.17 -3.85 -24.86
N TRP A 168 -3.09 -3.11 -24.58
CA TRP A 168 -2.10 -3.43 -23.56
C TRP A 168 -2.21 -2.36 -22.46
N PRO A 169 -3.10 -2.54 -21.48
CA PRO A 169 -3.34 -1.51 -20.48
C PRO A 169 -2.13 -1.39 -19.56
N PHE A 170 -1.64 -0.17 -19.36
CA PHE A 170 -0.51 0.12 -18.47
C PHE A 170 -0.84 1.13 -17.36
N ALA A 171 -1.91 1.91 -17.53
CA ALA A 171 -2.37 2.89 -16.55
C ALA A 171 -3.90 3.07 -16.61
N LEU A 172 -4.47 3.55 -15.50
CA LEU A 172 -5.86 3.95 -15.39
C LEU A 172 -5.92 5.30 -14.66
N GLY A 173 -6.56 6.29 -15.29
CA GLY A 173 -6.76 7.62 -14.71
C GLY A 173 -8.19 7.79 -14.18
N PHE A 174 -8.34 8.43 -13.02
CA PHE A 174 -9.62 8.79 -12.43
C PHE A 174 -9.76 10.32 -12.49
N PHE A 175 -10.75 10.82 -13.22
CA PHE A 175 -10.99 12.26 -13.42
C PHE A 175 -12.40 12.64 -12.94
N ASP A 176 -12.59 13.88 -12.49
CA ASP A 176 -13.92 14.39 -12.09
C ASP A 176 -14.90 14.49 -13.25
N SER A 177 -14.38 14.65 -14.47
CA SER A 177 -15.14 14.55 -15.71
C SER A 177 -14.23 14.03 -16.80
N VAL A 178 -14.79 13.17 -17.65
CA VAL A 178 -14.18 12.72 -18.91
C VAL A 178 -15.08 13.25 -20.02
N ARG A 179 -14.45 13.89 -21.02
CA ARG A 179 -15.14 14.44 -22.20
C ARG A 179 -15.66 13.32 -23.09
#